data_AF-A0A7X7M7F0-F1
#
_entry.id   AF-A0A7X7M7F0-F1
#
_cell.length_a   1.000
_cell.length_b   1.000
_cell.length_c   1.000
_cell.angle_alpha   90.00
_cell.angle_beta   90.00
_cell.angle_gamma   90.00
#
_symmetry.space_group_name_H-M   'P 1'
#
loop_
_entity.id
_entity.type
_entity.pdbx_description
1 polymer ?
#
loop_
_entity_poly.entity_id
_entity_poly.type
_entity_poly.pdbx_seq_one_letter_code
_entity_poly.pdbx_strand_id
1 'polypeptide(L)'
;WHGISPALLMTIGVIIAGLVLFGLRKKWAAAFNRLSPRFSFNLLYNKLLEGGEALSLRLTNMYMTGSVRDYLAYILIFTTLLLAGLMIYCGGWAFDPAANSPILPYELILALVLVGAALLVLFSNKRLPAIIGLGTMGYVVAMFFVVFRAPDLALTQLVVETVTTVLFLLCFYFLPELSEKTAKRKFRPGNLAVSVAFGALVTVMALSAQGNRAFAPISRFFEDSYQLAGARNIVNAIIVDFRGFDTMLEILVFAMAGLGVYALIKLRLGGKDFR
;
A
#
# COMPACT_ATOMS: atom_id res chain seq x y z
N TRP A 1 -38.73 49.34 57.98
CA TRP A 1 -39.38 48.07 57.63
C TRP A 1 -40.63 48.26 56.79
N HIS A 2 -41.47 49.27 57.07
CA HIS A 2 -42.50 49.75 56.14
C HIS A 2 -42.16 51.19 55.73
N GLY A 3 -41.79 51.38 54.47
CA GLY A 3 -41.47 52.67 53.87
C GLY A 3 -41.51 52.54 52.36
N ILE A 4 -41.94 53.58 51.67
CA ILE A 4 -42.02 53.59 50.20
C ILE A 4 -40.57 53.69 49.69
N SER A 5 -39.95 52.53 49.49
CA SER A 5 -38.62 52.43 48.89
C SER A 5 -38.75 52.30 47.36
N PRO A 6 -37.73 52.73 46.60
CA PRO A 6 -37.69 52.49 45.16
C PRO A 6 -37.86 51.01 44.80
N ALA A 7 -37.36 50.11 45.65
CA ALA A 7 -37.54 48.66 45.49
C ALA A 7 -39.02 48.24 45.60
N LEU A 8 -39.79 48.82 46.53
CA LEU A 8 -41.23 48.54 46.66
C LEU A 8 -42.00 48.99 45.40
N LEU A 9 -41.69 50.19 44.89
CA LEU A 9 -42.30 50.71 43.66
C LEU A 9 -41.94 49.87 42.43
N MET A 10 -40.69 49.37 42.32
CA MET A 10 -40.31 48.44 41.26
C MET A 10 -41.08 47.13 41.34
N THR A 11 -41.25 46.55 42.53
CA THR A 11 -42.00 45.29 42.70
C THR A 11 -43.47 45.45 42.31
N ILE A 12 -44.11 46.56 42.72
CA ILE A 12 -45.48 46.89 42.28
C ILE A 12 -45.52 47.05 40.75
N GLY A 13 -44.53 47.73 40.17
CA GLY A 13 -44.38 47.88 38.72
C GLY A 13 -44.25 46.54 37.98
N VAL A 14 -43.43 45.60 38.51
CA VAL A 14 -43.26 44.25 37.95
C VAL A 14 -44.57 43.47 38.01
N ILE A 15 -45.35 43.58 39.09
CA ILE A 15 -46.65 42.92 39.23
C ILE A 15 -47.64 43.47 38.21
N ILE A 16 -47.76 44.80 38.08
CA ILE A 16 -48.65 45.44 37.10
C ILE A 16 -48.23 45.07 35.67
N ALA A 17 -46.94 45.15 35.35
CA ALA A 17 -46.41 44.78 34.03
C ALA A 17 -46.65 43.29 33.73
N GLY A 18 -46.46 42.40 34.71
CA GLY A 18 -46.74 40.97 34.60
C GLY A 18 -48.22 40.68 34.35
N LEU A 19 -49.13 41.36 35.05
CA LEU A 19 -50.58 41.24 34.85
C LEU A 19 -51.01 41.72 33.46
N VAL A 20 -50.47 42.85 33.00
CA VAL A 20 -50.72 43.38 31.65
C VAL A 20 -50.20 42.42 30.58
N LEU A 21 -48.97 41.90 30.72
CA LEU A 21 -48.39 40.90 29.82
C LEU A 21 -49.22 39.61 29.78
N PHE A 22 -49.70 39.14 30.94
CA PHE A 22 -50.52 37.94 31.03
C PHE A 22 -51.91 38.12 30.38
N GLY A 23 -52.56 39.26 30.63
CA GLY A 23 -53.85 39.60 30.01
C GLY A 23 -53.74 39.72 28.49
N LEU A 24 -52.61 40.24 28.00
CA LEU A 24 -52.33 40.36 26.58
C LEU A 24 -51.79 39.08 25.93
N ARG A 25 -51.53 37.99 26.68
CA ARG A 25 -50.83 36.78 26.17
C ARG A 25 -51.33 36.29 24.82
N LYS A 26 -52.65 36.32 24.56
CA LYS A 26 -53.24 35.83 23.30
C LYS A 26 -52.71 36.55 22.06
N LYS A 27 -52.34 37.84 22.18
CA LYS A 27 -51.81 38.65 21.06
C LYS A 27 -50.31 38.44 20.82
N TRP A 28 -49.53 38.15 21.88
CA TRP A 28 -48.06 38.15 21.84
C TRP A 28 -47.49 36.73 21.84
N ALA A 29 -48.22 35.76 22.38
CA ALA A 29 -47.82 34.35 22.39
C ALA A 29 -47.62 33.79 20.98
N ALA A 30 -48.41 34.24 19.99
CA ALA A 30 -48.22 33.83 18.60
C ALA A 30 -46.88 34.31 18.01
N ALA A 31 -46.45 35.53 18.36
CA ALA A 31 -45.15 36.06 17.95
C ALA A 31 -44.00 35.37 18.70
N PHE A 32 -44.15 35.17 20.02
CA PHE A 32 -43.16 34.49 20.85
C PHE A 32 -42.96 33.02 20.47
N ASN A 33 -44.04 32.28 20.20
CA ASN A 33 -44.00 30.89 19.74
C ASN A 33 -43.43 30.73 18.33
N ARG A 34 -43.36 31.79 17.51
CA ARG A 34 -42.65 31.76 16.22
C ARG A 34 -41.13 31.93 16.37
N LEU A 35 -40.69 32.66 17.41
CA LEU A 35 -39.27 32.86 17.71
C LEU A 35 -38.65 31.72 18.53
N SER A 36 -39.36 31.25 19.55
CA SER A 36 -38.88 30.26 20.53
C SER A 36 -38.35 28.95 19.90
N PRO A 37 -39.04 28.27 18.96
CA PRO A 37 -38.54 27.02 18.38
C PRO A 37 -37.33 27.20 17.45
N ARG A 38 -37.03 28.43 16.99
CA ARG A 38 -35.85 28.69 16.13
C ARG A 38 -34.55 28.77 16.94
N PHE A 39 -34.63 29.10 18.22
CA PHE A 39 -33.47 29.27 19.12
C PHE A 39 -33.54 28.27 20.27
N SER A 40 -33.57 26.98 19.94
CA SER A 40 -33.45 25.90 20.92
C SER A 40 -32.08 25.25 20.86
N PHE A 41 -31.45 25.04 22.01
CA PHE A 41 -30.20 24.26 22.11
C PHE A 41 -30.36 22.82 21.59
N ASN A 42 -31.57 22.26 21.63
CA ASN A 42 -31.85 20.93 21.08
C ASN A 42 -31.69 20.91 19.55
N LEU A 43 -32.09 21.99 18.86
CA LEU A 43 -31.92 22.10 17.41
C LEU A 43 -30.43 22.19 17.05
N LEU A 44 -29.65 22.93 17.85
CA LEU A 44 -28.20 23.03 17.67
C LEU A 44 -27.53 21.67 17.90
N TYR A 45 -27.87 20.99 18.99
CA TYR A 45 -27.34 19.67 19.33
C TYR A 45 -27.63 18.63 18.24
N ASN A 46 -28.88 18.56 17.77
CA ASN A 46 -29.28 17.62 16.71
C ASN A 46 -28.55 17.92 15.39
N LYS A 47 -28.43 19.20 15.00
CA LYS A 47 -27.67 19.58 13.79
C LYS A 47 -26.17 19.25 13.89
N LEU A 48 -25.58 19.38 15.08
CA LEU A 48 -24.19 19.00 15.30
C LEU A 48 -23.99 17.48 15.19
N LEU A 49 -24.92 16.70 15.76
CA LEU A 49 -24.91 15.24 15.62
C LEU A 49 -25.05 14.80 14.16
N GLU A 50 -26.10 15.26 13.48
CA GLU A 50 -26.35 14.93 12.06
C GLU A 50 -25.20 15.41 11.16
N GLY A 51 -24.66 16.60 11.43
CA GLY A 51 -23.51 17.14 10.73
C GLY A 51 -22.24 16.31 10.97
N GLY A 52 -22.03 15.84 12.20
CA GLY A 52 -20.92 14.96 12.57
C GLY A 52 -21.00 13.60 11.90
N GLU A 53 -22.18 12.98 11.87
CA GLU A 53 -22.42 11.72 11.17
C GLU A 53 -22.20 11.88 9.66
N ALA A 54 -22.78 12.91 9.06
CA ALA A 54 -22.62 13.19 7.63
C ALA A 54 -21.15 13.47 7.26
N LEU A 55 -20.41 14.19 8.12
CA LEU A 55 -18.98 14.42 7.93
C LEU A 55 -18.18 13.11 8.04
N SER A 56 -18.47 12.29 9.05
CA SER A 56 -17.83 10.98 9.24
C SER A 56 -18.05 10.07 8.03
N LEU A 57 -19.28 9.98 7.53
CA LEU A 57 -19.61 9.21 6.34
C LEU A 57 -18.90 9.76 5.09
N ARG A 58 -18.85 11.08 4.92
CA ARG A 58 -18.12 11.71 3.80
C ARG A 58 -16.62 11.42 3.87
N LEU A 59 -16.02 11.54 5.05
CA LEU A 59 -14.59 11.24 5.24
C LEU A 59 -14.31 9.77 4.96
N THR A 60 -15.10 8.87 5.54
CA THR A 60 -14.95 7.41 5.34
C THR A 60 -15.06 7.05 3.86
N ASN A 61 -16.09 7.53 3.17
CA ASN A 61 -16.31 7.23 1.75
C ASN A 61 -15.28 7.87 0.82
N MET A 62 -14.57 8.92 1.26
CA MET A 62 -13.52 9.57 0.46
C MET A 62 -12.31 8.67 0.27
N TYR A 63 -11.85 7.99 1.34
CA TYR A 63 -10.67 7.13 1.26
C TYR A 63 -11.03 5.64 1.16
N MET A 64 -12.13 5.17 1.76
CA MET A 64 -12.60 3.79 1.65
C MET A 64 -13.40 3.58 0.36
N THR A 65 -12.74 3.64 -0.79
CA THR A 65 -13.41 3.48 -2.10
C THR A 65 -13.81 2.03 -2.42
N GLY A 66 -13.33 1.06 -1.63
CA GLY A 66 -13.53 -0.37 -1.88
C GLY A 66 -12.69 -0.94 -3.02
N SER A 67 -11.88 -0.11 -3.68
CA SER A 67 -11.00 -0.54 -4.78
C SER A 67 -9.57 -0.77 -4.31
N VAL A 68 -9.06 -2.00 -4.52
CA VAL A 68 -7.64 -2.34 -4.27
C VAL A 68 -6.69 -1.39 -5.02
N ARG A 69 -7.10 -0.90 -6.19
CA ARG A 69 -6.30 0.03 -7.01
C ARG A 69 -6.06 1.36 -6.31
N ASP A 70 -7.09 1.93 -5.70
CA ASP A 70 -6.99 3.24 -5.05
C ASP A 70 -6.16 3.11 -3.78
N TYR A 71 -6.37 2.04 -3.01
CA TYR A 71 -5.54 1.72 -1.84
C TYR A 71 -4.07 1.54 -2.21
N LEU A 72 -3.75 0.83 -3.30
CA LEU A 72 -2.38 0.70 -3.78
C LEU A 72 -1.78 2.06 -4.16
N ALA A 73 -2.56 2.93 -4.82
CA ALA A 73 -2.11 4.27 -5.16
C ALA A 73 -1.82 5.10 -3.90
N TYR A 74 -2.68 5.05 -2.86
CA TYR A 74 -2.44 5.74 -1.59
C TYR A 74 -1.17 5.25 -0.90
N ILE A 75 -0.95 3.93 -0.84
CA ILE A 75 0.26 3.34 -0.26
C ILE A 75 1.51 3.80 -1.00
N LEU A 76 1.50 3.73 -2.34
CA LEU A 76 2.65 4.14 -3.15
C LEU A 76 2.92 5.64 -3.06
N ILE A 77 1.88 6.49 -3.10
CA ILE A 77 2.02 7.94 -2.95
C ILE A 77 2.58 8.28 -1.57
N PHE A 78 1.98 7.73 -0.51
CA PHE A 78 2.42 7.99 0.87
C PHE A 78 3.86 7.54 1.08
N THR A 79 4.20 6.31 0.67
CA THR A 79 5.56 5.77 0.78
C THR A 79 6.55 6.62 -0.03
N THR A 80 6.15 7.06 -1.24
CA THR A 80 7.00 7.92 -2.07
C THR A 80 7.28 9.24 -1.39
N LEU A 81 6.23 9.93 -0.91
CA LEU A 81 6.36 11.24 -0.25
C LEU A 81 7.16 11.14 1.05
N LEU A 82 6.90 10.11 1.86
CA LEU A 82 7.60 9.88 3.12
C LEU A 82 9.09 9.62 2.90
N LEU A 83 9.44 8.65 2.04
CA LEU A 83 10.83 8.26 1.82
C LEU A 83 11.61 9.33 1.04
N ALA A 84 11.00 9.97 0.04
CA ALA A 84 11.63 11.08 -0.65
C ALA A 84 11.85 12.26 0.30
N GLY A 85 10.86 12.59 1.14
CA GLY A 85 10.97 13.63 2.16
C GLY A 85 12.08 13.33 3.17
N LEU A 86 12.17 12.09 3.65
CA LEU A 86 13.26 11.65 4.55
C LEU A 86 14.63 11.71 3.88
N MET A 87 14.74 11.29 2.62
CA MET A 87 16.00 11.39 1.88
C MET A 87 16.48 12.82 1.72
N ILE A 88 15.56 13.76 1.44
CA ILE A 88 15.88 15.19 1.36
C ILE A 88 16.27 15.73 2.73
N TYR A 89 15.51 15.40 3.78
CA TYR A 89 15.76 15.89 5.14
C TYR A 89 17.10 15.40 5.72
N CYS A 90 17.41 14.12 5.55
CA CYS A 90 18.66 13.52 6.05
C CYS A 90 19.88 13.82 5.16
N GLY A 91 19.71 14.53 4.03
CA GLY A 91 20.78 14.74 3.05
C GLY A 91 21.28 13.43 2.44
N GLY A 92 20.43 12.41 2.34
CA GLY A 92 20.77 11.04 1.91
C GLY A 92 20.98 10.89 0.40
N TRP A 93 21.43 11.93 -0.29
CA TRP A 93 21.69 11.93 -1.73
C TRP A 93 23.19 11.83 -1.94
N ALA A 94 23.71 10.60 -1.93
CA ALA A 94 25.13 10.32 -2.14
C ALA A 94 25.28 9.38 -3.34
N PHE A 95 25.60 9.93 -4.51
CA PHE A 95 25.95 9.14 -5.69
C PHE A 95 27.39 9.45 -6.07
N ASP A 96 28.28 8.47 -5.86
CA ASP A 96 29.68 8.55 -6.31
C ASP A 96 29.91 7.55 -7.45
N PRO A 97 29.92 8.01 -8.72
CA PRO A 97 30.19 7.15 -9.85
C PRO A 97 31.63 6.61 -9.90
N ALA A 98 32.56 7.18 -9.14
CA ALA A 98 33.97 6.78 -9.18
C ALA A 98 34.22 5.37 -8.61
N ALA A 99 33.33 4.89 -7.74
CA ALA A 99 33.41 3.55 -7.15
C ALA A 99 32.73 2.45 -7.97
N ASN A 100 32.19 2.78 -9.15
CA ASN A 100 31.44 1.82 -9.96
C ASN A 100 32.34 0.89 -10.78
N SER A 101 31.97 -0.39 -10.81
CA SER A 101 32.59 -1.38 -11.70
C SER A 101 32.32 -1.06 -13.17
N PRO A 102 33.25 -1.39 -14.08
CA PRO A 102 33.01 -1.26 -15.51
C PRO A 102 31.87 -2.17 -15.94
N ILE A 103 30.97 -1.66 -16.79
CA ILE A 103 29.85 -2.41 -17.34
C ILE A 103 30.35 -3.28 -18.48
N LEU A 104 30.15 -4.59 -18.38
CA LEU A 104 30.53 -5.51 -19.46
C LEU A 104 29.46 -5.54 -20.56
N PRO A 105 29.84 -5.77 -21.84
CA PRO A 105 28.90 -5.74 -22.96
C PRO A 105 27.71 -6.70 -22.80
N TYR A 106 27.93 -7.89 -22.22
CA TYR A 106 26.86 -8.85 -21.99
C TYR A 106 25.88 -8.41 -20.90
N GLU A 107 26.33 -7.64 -19.90
CA GLU A 107 25.45 -7.08 -18.84
C GLU A 107 24.50 -6.05 -19.44
N LEU A 108 25.01 -5.22 -20.35
CA LEU A 108 24.20 -4.25 -21.09
C LEU A 108 23.17 -4.95 -21.98
N ILE A 109 23.57 -6.00 -22.69
CA ILE A 109 22.65 -6.79 -23.53
C ILE A 109 21.54 -7.39 -22.67
N LEU A 110 21.89 -8.05 -21.55
CA LEU A 110 20.90 -8.63 -20.63
C LEU A 110 19.96 -7.56 -20.06
N ALA A 111 20.48 -6.38 -19.69
CA ALA A 111 19.66 -5.27 -19.20
C ALA A 111 18.68 -4.77 -20.27
N LEU A 112 19.13 -4.63 -21.52
CA LEU A 112 18.26 -4.23 -22.64
C LEU A 112 17.16 -5.26 -22.91
N VAL A 113 17.49 -6.57 -22.86
CA VAL A 113 16.50 -7.65 -23.00
C VAL A 113 15.51 -7.60 -21.84
N LEU A 114 15.96 -7.36 -20.60
CA LEU A 114 15.09 -7.23 -19.43
C LEU A 114 14.10 -6.07 -19.59
N VAL A 115 14.58 -4.90 -20.00
CA VAL A 115 13.73 -3.73 -20.28
C VAL A 115 12.76 -4.03 -21.41
N GLY A 116 13.22 -4.65 -22.49
CA GLY A 116 12.37 -5.07 -23.61
C GLY A 116 11.25 -6.02 -23.18
N ALA A 117 11.56 -7.01 -22.35
CA ALA A 117 10.59 -7.94 -21.79
C ALA A 117 9.58 -7.22 -20.87
N ALA A 118 10.03 -6.30 -20.01
CA ALA A 118 9.15 -5.49 -19.18
C ALA A 118 8.20 -4.61 -20.00
N LEU A 119 8.69 -3.98 -21.08
CA LEU A 119 7.86 -3.21 -22.01
C LEU A 119 6.85 -4.09 -22.75
N LEU A 120 7.25 -5.31 -23.13
CA LEU A 120 6.35 -6.29 -23.73
C LEU A 120 5.21 -6.64 -22.78
N VAL A 121 5.49 -6.85 -21.49
CA VAL A 121 4.44 -7.08 -20.47
C VAL A 121 3.55 -5.85 -20.32
N LEU A 122 4.13 -4.64 -20.29
CA LEU A 122 3.39 -3.39 -20.10
C LEU A 122 2.39 -3.10 -21.24
N PHE A 123 2.82 -3.34 -22.49
CA PHE A 123 2.03 -3.05 -23.68
C PHE A 123 1.23 -4.26 -24.21
N SER A 124 1.38 -5.44 -23.62
CA SER A 124 0.62 -6.61 -24.05
C SER A 124 -0.86 -6.47 -23.70
N ASN A 125 -1.71 -6.60 -24.71
CA ASN A 125 -3.17 -6.69 -24.55
C ASN A 125 -3.65 -8.14 -24.39
N LYS A 126 -2.77 -9.13 -24.54
CA LYS A 126 -3.07 -10.57 -24.47
C LYS A 126 -2.33 -11.22 -23.29
N ARG A 127 -2.92 -12.26 -22.70
CA ARG A 127 -2.34 -12.99 -21.56
C ARG A 127 -1.05 -13.70 -21.94
N LEU A 128 -1.09 -14.47 -23.02
CA LEU A 128 0.03 -15.33 -23.41
C LEU A 128 1.33 -14.53 -23.64
N PRO A 129 1.36 -13.43 -24.42
CA PRO A 129 2.56 -12.61 -24.53
C PRO A 129 2.99 -11.99 -23.19
N ALA A 130 2.06 -11.58 -22.33
CA ALA A 130 2.42 -11.04 -21.01
C ALA A 130 3.08 -12.10 -20.11
N ILE A 131 2.62 -13.35 -20.16
CA ILE A 131 3.23 -14.47 -19.42
C ILE A 131 4.61 -14.79 -19.99
N ILE A 132 4.75 -14.83 -21.32
CA ILE A 132 6.04 -15.07 -21.98
C ILE A 132 7.03 -13.94 -21.64
N GLY A 133 6.57 -12.69 -21.62
CA GLY A 133 7.37 -11.54 -21.20
C GLY A 133 7.83 -11.65 -19.75
N LEU A 134 6.93 -12.01 -18.84
CA LEU A 134 7.25 -12.25 -17.43
C LEU A 134 8.28 -13.37 -17.26
N GLY A 135 8.06 -14.52 -17.92
CA GLY A 135 9.01 -15.64 -17.93
C GLY A 135 10.37 -15.23 -18.45
N THR A 136 10.40 -14.47 -19.55
CA THR A 136 11.64 -13.92 -20.12
C THR A 136 12.39 -13.05 -19.11
N MET A 137 11.68 -12.19 -18.35
CA MET A 137 12.30 -11.39 -17.30
C MET A 137 12.96 -12.30 -16.23
N GLY A 138 12.26 -13.34 -15.78
CA GLY A 138 12.81 -14.27 -14.79
C GLY A 138 14.03 -15.05 -15.27
N TYR A 139 14.02 -15.54 -16.51
CA TYR A 139 15.20 -16.18 -17.11
C TYR A 139 16.37 -15.21 -17.28
N VAL A 140 16.13 -13.95 -17.64
CA VAL A 140 17.18 -12.93 -17.71
C VAL A 140 17.75 -12.62 -16.33
N VAL A 141 16.92 -12.56 -15.28
CA VAL A 141 17.38 -12.43 -13.89
C VAL A 141 18.24 -13.63 -13.48
N ALA A 142 17.87 -14.86 -13.86
CA ALA A 142 18.71 -16.03 -13.62
C ALA A 142 20.08 -15.91 -14.34
N MET A 143 20.10 -15.38 -15.56
CA MET A 143 21.35 -15.12 -16.28
C MET A 143 22.21 -14.06 -15.60
N PHE A 144 21.61 -13.02 -15.01
CA PHE A 144 22.33 -12.07 -14.16
C PHE A 144 22.98 -12.77 -12.95
N PHE A 145 22.30 -13.72 -12.30
CA PHE A 145 22.91 -14.50 -11.21
C PHE A 145 24.10 -15.33 -11.68
N VAL A 146 24.04 -15.96 -12.86
CA VAL A 146 25.19 -16.68 -13.44
C VAL A 146 26.36 -15.73 -13.69
N VAL A 147 26.09 -14.58 -14.31
CA VAL A 147 27.08 -13.54 -14.59
C VAL A 147 27.74 -13.02 -13.30
N PHE A 148 26.94 -12.79 -12.26
CA PHE A 148 27.42 -12.32 -10.95
C PHE A 148 27.92 -13.46 -10.04
N ARG A 149 28.17 -14.66 -10.60
CA ARG A 149 28.77 -15.81 -9.91
C ARG A 149 27.94 -16.31 -8.70
N ALA A 150 26.62 -16.25 -8.81
CA ALA A 150 25.66 -16.77 -7.84
C ALA A 150 24.92 -18.01 -8.40
N PRO A 151 25.60 -19.18 -8.52
CA PRO A 151 25.03 -20.36 -9.18
C PRO A 151 23.81 -20.95 -8.47
N ASP A 152 23.80 -20.96 -7.13
CA ASP A 152 22.69 -21.51 -6.34
C ASP A 152 21.41 -20.66 -6.51
N LEU A 153 21.55 -19.33 -6.58
CA LEU A 153 20.44 -18.42 -6.87
C LEU A 153 19.95 -18.59 -8.32
N ALA A 154 20.87 -18.79 -9.27
CA ALA A 154 20.49 -19.03 -10.66
C ALA A 154 19.66 -20.32 -10.80
N LEU A 155 20.09 -21.42 -10.19
CA LEU A 155 19.36 -22.70 -10.25
C LEU A 155 17.97 -22.58 -9.64
N THR A 156 17.87 -21.99 -8.45
CA THR A 156 16.57 -21.81 -7.78
C THR A 156 15.65 -20.88 -8.57
N GLN A 157 16.18 -19.78 -9.11
CA GLN A 157 15.41 -18.86 -9.96
C GLN A 157 14.85 -19.57 -11.20
N LEU A 158 15.64 -20.40 -11.89
CA LEU A 158 15.17 -21.15 -13.06
C LEU A 158 14.03 -22.11 -12.73
N VAL A 159 14.14 -22.85 -11.63
CA VAL A 159 13.11 -23.79 -11.18
C VAL A 159 11.84 -23.04 -10.77
N VAL A 160 11.97 -22.00 -9.96
CA VAL A 160 10.83 -21.19 -9.50
C VAL A 160 10.14 -20.53 -10.69
N GLU A 161 10.89 -19.96 -11.64
CA GLU A 161 10.31 -19.31 -12.83
C GLU A 161 9.55 -20.30 -13.71
N THR A 162 10.06 -21.53 -13.85
CA THR A 162 9.37 -22.58 -14.59
C THR A 162 8.06 -22.96 -13.90
N VAL A 163 8.07 -23.15 -12.58
CA VAL A 163 6.88 -23.52 -11.80
C VAL A 163 5.85 -22.39 -11.82
N THR A 164 6.25 -21.13 -11.61
CA THR A 164 5.33 -19.99 -11.62
C THR A 164 4.73 -19.77 -13.01
N THR A 165 5.52 -19.91 -14.08
CA THR A 165 5.01 -19.85 -15.45
C THR A 165 3.93 -20.90 -15.71
N VAL A 166 4.17 -22.15 -15.29
CA VAL A 166 3.17 -23.23 -15.41
C VAL A 166 1.91 -22.92 -14.59
N LEU A 167 2.06 -22.42 -13.36
CA LEU A 167 0.91 -22.01 -12.52
C LEU A 167 0.11 -20.86 -13.14
N PHE A 168 0.77 -19.86 -13.73
CA PHE A 168 0.10 -18.79 -14.46
C PHE A 168 -0.66 -19.32 -15.66
N LEU A 169 -0.03 -20.18 -16.48
CA LEU A 169 -0.70 -20.80 -17.63
C LEU A 169 -1.92 -21.61 -17.19
N LEU A 170 -1.82 -22.40 -16.12
CA LEU A 170 -2.93 -23.15 -15.54
C LEU A 170 -4.06 -22.22 -15.08
N CYS A 171 -3.74 -21.16 -14.34
CA CYS A 171 -4.73 -20.18 -13.86
C CYS A 171 -5.45 -19.51 -15.03
N PHE A 172 -4.71 -19.09 -16.04
CA PHE A 172 -5.28 -18.39 -17.20
C PHE A 172 -6.07 -19.30 -18.14
N TYR A 173 -5.76 -20.60 -18.17
CA TYR A 173 -6.55 -21.58 -18.91
C TYR A 173 -8.00 -21.64 -18.41
N PHE A 174 -8.23 -21.48 -17.10
CA PHE A 174 -9.57 -21.48 -16.50
C PHE A 174 -10.28 -20.12 -16.49
N LEU A 175 -9.60 -19.05 -16.88
CA LEU A 175 -10.17 -17.70 -16.90
C LEU A 175 -10.64 -17.35 -18.32
N PRO A 176 -11.80 -16.68 -18.50
CA PRO A 176 -12.25 -16.24 -19.83
C PRO A 176 -11.21 -15.32 -20.47
N GLU A 177 -10.97 -15.40 -21.78
CA GLU A 177 -9.96 -14.57 -22.45
C GLU A 177 -10.15 -13.07 -22.12
N LEU A 178 -9.04 -12.33 -22.03
CA LEU A 178 -9.10 -10.86 -21.89
C LEU A 178 -9.78 -10.30 -23.15
N SER A 179 -11.08 -10.01 -23.06
CA SER A 179 -11.83 -9.39 -24.15
C SER A 179 -11.18 -8.07 -24.57
N GLU A 180 -11.00 -7.83 -25.88
CA GLU A 180 -10.44 -6.58 -26.41
C GLU A 180 -11.18 -5.32 -25.91
N LYS A 181 -12.47 -5.43 -25.57
CA LYS A 181 -13.27 -4.32 -25.01
C LYS A 181 -12.89 -4.00 -23.56
N THR A 182 -12.47 -4.99 -22.79
CA THR A 182 -11.92 -4.85 -21.42
C THR A 182 -10.43 -4.53 -21.44
N ALA A 183 -9.72 -4.92 -22.51
CA ALA A 183 -8.28 -4.78 -22.70
C ALA A 183 -7.83 -3.37 -23.12
N LYS A 184 -8.74 -2.49 -23.60
CA LYS A 184 -8.42 -1.05 -23.74
C LYS A 184 -8.23 -0.44 -22.36
N ARG A 185 -7.05 -0.67 -21.79
CA ARG A 185 -6.59 -0.10 -20.53
C ARG A 185 -6.68 1.41 -20.70
N LYS A 186 -7.69 2.05 -20.08
CA LYS A 186 -7.80 3.51 -20.08
C LYS A 186 -6.50 4.04 -19.50
N PHE A 187 -5.69 4.68 -20.33
CA PHE A 187 -4.46 5.32 -19.91
C PHE A 187 -4.83 6.35 -18.85
N ARG A 188 -4.28 6.19 -17.64
CA ARG A 188 -4.52 7.08 -16.51
C ARG A 188 -3.20 7.77 -16.22
N PRO A 189 -3.07 9.07 -16.54
CA PRO A 189 -1.81 9.79 -16.35
C PRO A 189 -1.37 9.80 -14.87
N GLY A 190 -2.33 9.82 -13.94
CA GLY A 190 -2.03 9.71 -12.50
C GLY A 190 -1.32 8.40 -12.12
N ASN A 191 -1.75 7.27 -12.68
CA ASN A 191 -1.09 5.98 -12.40
C ASN A 191 0.32 5.95 -12.99
N LEU A 192 0.52 6.50 -14.19
CA LEU A 192 1.85 6.62 -14.79
C LEU A 192 2.77 7.47 -13.91
N ALA A 193 2.30 8.64 -13.48
CA ALA A 193 3.07 9.53 -12.62
C ALA A 193 3.47 8.84 -11.30
N VAL A 194 2.55 8.13 -10.64
CA VAL A 194 2.84 7.40 -9.41
C VAL A 194 3.84 6.27 -9.64
N SER A 195 3.67 5.47 -10.70
CA SER A 195 4.58 4.36 -11.01
C SER A 195 5.99 4.85 -11.35
N VAL A 196 6.11 5.91 -12.15
CA VAL A 196 7.40 6.51 -12.52
C VAL A 196 8.07 7.14 -11.29
N ALA A 197 7.31 7.89 -10.47
CA ALA A 197 7.84 8.49 -9.25
C ALA A 197 8.35 7.44 -8.25
N PHE A 198 7.58 6.38 -8.03
CA PHE A 198 7.98 5.28 -7.14
C PHE A 198 9.19 4.52 -7.68
N GLY A 199 9.21 4.21 -8.99
CA GLY A 199 10.35 3.56 -9.64
C GLY A 199 11.63 4.40 -9.52
N ALA A 200 11.55 5.70 -9.84
CA ALA A 200 12.67 6.63 -9.71
C ALA A 200 13.16 6.75 -8.27
N LEU A 201 12.25 6.80 -7.29
CA LEU A 201 12.60 6.80 -5.88
C LEU A 201 13.40 5.54 -5.51
N VAL A 202 12.91 4.35 -5.85
CA VAL A 202 13.61 3.09 -5.54
C VAL A 202 14.98 3.04 -6.21
N THR A 203 15.10 3.52 -7.46
CA THR A 203 16.38 3.63 -8.15
C THR A 203 17.34 4.57 -7.43
N VAL A 204 16.92 5.79 -7.10
CA VAL A 204 17.75 6.76 -6.36
C VAL A 204 18.14 6.22 -4.99
N MET A 205 17.22 5.54 -4.29
CA MET A 205 17.52 4.90 -3.01
C MET A 205 18.57 3.80 -3.14
N ALA A 206 18.45 2.93 -4.14
CA ALA A 206 19.42 1.86 -4.38
C ALA A 206 20.81 2.42 -4.72
N LEU A 207 20.89 3.44 -5.58
CA LEU A 207 22.13 4.11 -5.94
C LEU A 207 22.77 4.82 -4.74
N SER A 208 21.96 5.48 -3.91
CA SER A 208 22.44 6.16 -2.71
C SER A 208 22.94 5.18 -1.64
N ALA A 209 22.20 4.09 -1.41
CA ALA A 209 22.61 3.06 -0.47
C ALA A 209 23.92 2.37 -0.88
N GLN A 210 24.17 2.23 -2.19
CA GLN A 210 25.44 1.69 -2.70
C GLN A 210 26.63 2.61 -2.40
N GLY A 211 26.45 3.93 -2.54
CA GLY A 211 27.49 4.92 -2.28
C GLY A 211 27.82 5.13 -0.81
N ASN A 212 26.92 4.76 0.11
CA ASN A 212 27.03 5.10 1.52
C ASN A 212 27.23 3.87 2.43
N ARG A 213 28.38 3.19 2.30
CA ARG A 213 28.75 2.06 3.18
C ARG A 213 29.31 2.57 4.52
N ALA A 214 28.46 2.61 5.55
CA ALA A 214 28.85 3.06 6.88
C ALA A 214 29.84 2.12 7.62
N PHE A 215 29.84 0.81 7.28
CA PHE A 215 30.64 -0.20 7.96
C PHE A 215 31.27 -1.20 6.98
N ALA A 216 32.35 -1.83 7.40
CA ALA A 216 32.96 -2.93 6.67
C ALA A 216 32.01 -4.15 6.60
N PRO A 217 32.02 -4.91 5.50
CA PRO A 217 31.16 -6.07 5.36
C PRO A 217 31.55 -7.19 6.32
N ILE A 218 30.55 -7.88 6.88
CA ILE A 218 30.73 -9.06 7.73
C ILE A 218 31.09 -10.33 6.94
N SER A 219 31.18 -10.24 5.60
CA SER A 219 31.42 -11.38 4.72
C SER A 219 32.70 -12.15 5.06
N ARG A 220 33.71 -11.46 5.62
CA ARG A 220 34.98 -12.07 6.05
C ARG A 220 34.80 -13.18 7.09
N PHE A 221 33.81 -13.06 7.97
CA PHE A 221 33.52 -14.11 8.96
C PHE A 221 33.09 -15.43 8.31
N PHE A 222 32.43 -15.36 7.14
CA PHE A 222 31.92 -16.53 6.43
C PHE A 222 32.94 -17.15 5.46
N GLU A 223 34.12 -16.53 5.26
CA GLU A 223 35.18 -17.11 4.43
C GLU A 223 35.74 -18.39 5.05
N ASP A 224 35.75 -18.49 6.39
CA ASP A 224 36.17 -19.68 7.15
C ASP A 224 35.06 -20.74 7.30
N SER A 225 34.04 -20.75 6.42
CA SER A 225 32.90 -21.67 6.49
C SER A 225 33.31 -23.14 6.56
N TYR A 226 34.42 -23.51 5.94
CA TYR A 226 34.91 -24.89 5.98
C TYR A 226 35.40 -25.28 7.37
N GLN A 227 36.07 -24.38 8.10
CA GLN A 227 36.57 -24.65 9.45
C GLN A 227 35.44 -24.59 10.49
N LEU A 228 34.49 -23.66 10.31
CA LEU A 228 33.41 -23.41 11.25
C LEU A 228 32.22 -24.38 11.08
N ALA A 229 31.87 -24.70 9.84
CA ALA A 229 30.65 -25.46 9.48
C ALA A 229 30.94 -26.74 8.67
N GLY A 230 32.20 -27.03 8.33
CA GLY A 230 32.56 -28.19 7.50
C GLY A 230 32.12 -28.09 6.03
N ALA A 231 31.60 -26.93 5.60
CA ALA A 231 30.95 -26.76 4.31
C ALA A 231 31.86 -26.04 3.30
N ARG A 232 31.99 -26.65 2.11
CA ARG A 232 32.75 -26.06 0.96
C ARG A 232 31.94 -25.03 0.18
N ASN A 233 30.61 -25.15 0.17
CA ASN A 233 29.73 -24.15 -0.43
C ASN A 233 29.32 -23.16 0.67
N ILE A 234 29.86 -21.94 0.60
CA ILE A 234 29.61 -20.87 1.58
C ILE A 234 28.12 -20.50 1.62
N VAL A 235 27.43 -20.47 0.47
CA VAL A 235 26.00 -20.10 0.42
C VAL A 235 25.17 -21.14 1.18
N ASN A 236 25.38 -22.43 0.89
CA ASN A 236 24.70 -23.50 1.61
C ASN A 236 25.07 -23.53 3.10
N ALA A 237 26.33 -23.23 3.45
CA ALA A 237 26.76 -23.12 4.85
C ALA A 237 25.98 -22.03 5.60
N ILE A 238 25.78 -20.88 4.95
CA ILE A 238 25.02 -19.76 5.53
C ILE A 238 23.56 -20.17 5.74
N ILE A 239 22.93 -20.75 4.72
CA ILE A 239 21.50 -21.05 4.71
C ILE A 239 21.15 -22.19 5.69
N VAL A 240 22.01 -23.20 5.84
CA VAL A 240 21.69 -24.39 6.65
C VAL A 240 22.25 -24.30 8.07
N ASP A 241 23.44 -23.72 8.26
CA ASP A 241 24.13 -23.73 9.56
C ASP A 241 24.09 -22.35 10.22
N PHE A 242 24.84 -21.36 9.68
CA PHE A 242 24.96 -20.05 10.33
C PHE A 242 23.62 -19.31 10.49
N ARG A 243 22.70 -19.48 9.54
CA ARG A 243 21.36 -18.88 9.53
C ARG A 243 20.26 -19.91 9.27
N GLY A 244 20.48 -21.15 9.73
CA GLY A 244 19.52 -22.26 9.59
C GLY A 244 18.13 -22.00 10.19
N PHE A 245 18.03 -21.08 11.14
CA PHE A 245 16.74 -20.74 11.74
C PHE A 245 15.82 -20.01 10.75
N ASP A 246 16.36 -19.12 9.91
CA ASP A 246 15.57 -18.40 8.91
C ASP A 246 15.00 -19.39 7.87
N THR A 247 15.80 -20.39 7.47
CA THR A 247 15.37 -21.39 6.47
C THR A 247 14.38 -22.40 7.01
N MET A 248 14.47 -22.76 8.29
CA MET A 248 13.42 -23.52 8.96
C MET A 248 12.07 -22.79 8.88
N LEU A 249 12.07 -21.45 9.09
CA LEU A 249 10.86 -20.64 9.00
C LEU A 249 10.37 -20.46 7.55
N GLU A 250 11.27 -20.33 6.58
CA GLU A 250 10.91 -20.31 5.15
C GLU A 250 10.21 -21.60 4.72
N ILE A 251 10.73 -22.77 5.15
CA ILE A 251 10.11 -24.07 4.89
C ILE A 251 8.71 -24.14 5.54
N LEU A 252 8.56 -23.62 6.76
CA LEU A 252 7.26 -23.55 7.44
C LEU A 252 6.27 -22.69 6.65
N VAL A 253 6.69 -21.51 6.16
CA VAL A 253 5.84 -20.64 5.32
C VAL A 253 5.41 -21.37 4.04
N PHE A 254 6.35 -22.06 3.37
CA PHE A 254 6.03 -22.83 2.16
C PHE A 254 5.05 -23.97 2.45
N ALA A 255 5.24 -24.70 3.56
CA ALA A 255 4.32 -25.75 4.00
C ALA A 255 2.92 -25.19 4.31
N MET A 256 2.83 -24.06 5.02
CA MET A 256 1.55 -23.40 5.32
C MET A 256 0.86 -22.89 4.04
N ALA A 257 1.61 -22.33 3.09
CA ALA A 257 1.06 -21.92 1.80
C ALA A 257 0.48 -23.12 1.03
N GLY A 258 1.21 -24.25 0.98
CA GLY A 258 0.74 -25.49 0.37
C GLY A 258 -0.54 -26.04 1.04
N LEU A 259 -0.56 -26.08 2.37
CA LEU A 259 -1.75 -26.48 3.14
C LEU A 259 -2.93 -25.51 2.93
N GLY A 260 -2.67 -24.20 2.83
CA GLY A 260 -3.68 -23.19 2.53
C GLY A 260 -4.30 -23.38 1.14
N VAL A 261 -3.48 -23.63 0.12
CA VAL A 261 -3.97 -23.95 -1.23
C VAL A 261 -4.79 -25.24 -1.22
N TYR A 262 -4.31 -26.29 -0.54
CA TYR A 262 -5.05 -27.54 -0.39
C TYR A 262 -6.40 -27.32 0.29
N ALA A 263 -6.44 -26.55 1.37
CA ALA A 263 -7.66 -26.20 2.08
C ALA A 263 -8.63 -25.43 1.19
N LEU A 264 -8.18 -24.42 0.44
CA LEU A 264 -9.03 -23.66 -0.50
C LEU A 264 -9.64 -24.55 -1.60
N ILE A 265 -8.91 -25.56 -2.06
CA ILE A 265 -9.39 -26.49 -3.09
C ILE A 265 -10.40 -27.48 -2.51
N LYS A 266 -10.14 -28.03 -1.32
CA LYS A 266 -10.94 -29.11 -0.72
C LYS A 266 -12.11 -28.63 0.13
N LEU A 267 -11.94 -27.53 0.86
CA LEU A 267 -12.90 -27.02 1.82
C LEU A 267 -13.89 -26.07 1.13
N ARG A 268 -14.97 -26.62 0.56
CA ARG A 268 -16.08 -25.84 -0.01
C ARG A 268 -17.24 -25.78 0.97
N LEU A 269 -17.17 -24.87 1.94
CA LEU A 269 -18.17 -24.74 3.03
C LEU A 269 -19.48 -24.04 2.60
N GLY A 270 -19.58 -23.55 1.37
CA GLY A 270 -20.82 -22.98 0.85
C GLY A 270 -20.72 -22.66 -0.64
N GLY A 271 -21.41 -23.42 -1.47
CA GLY A 271 -21.54 -23.11 -2.90
C GLY A 271 -21.89 -24.33 -3.73
N LYS A 272 -23.15 -24.39 -4.16
CA LYS A 272 -23.70 -25.31 -5.17
C LYS A 272 -22.71 -25.54 -6.31
N ASP A 273 -22.66 -26.79 -6.76
CA ASP A 273 -21.97 -27.24 -7.97
C ASP A 273 -22.14 -26.24 -9.12
N PHE A 274 -21.08 -25.48 -9.40
CA PHE A 274 -20.84 -24.98 -10.75
C PHE A 274 -20.12 -26.10 -11.49
N ARG A 275 -20.94 -27.01 -12.06
CA ARG A 275 -20.55 -27.87 -13.18
C ARG A 275 -20.37 -27.01 -14.42
#